data_AF-A0A3M6XAU7-F1
#
_entry.id   AF-A0A3M6XAU7-F1
#
_cell.length_a   1.000
_cell.length_b   1.000
_cell.length_c   1.000
_cell.angle_alpha   90.00
_cell.angle_beta   90.00
_cell.angle_gamma   90.00
#
_symmetry.space_group_name_H-M   'P 1'
#
loop_
_entity.id
_entity.type
_entity.pdbx_description
1 polymer ?
#
loop_
_entity_poly.entity_id
_entity_poly.type
_entity_poly.pdbx_seq_one_letter_code
_entity_poly.pdbx_strand_id
1 'polypeptide(L)'
;MAFGLFARESLVAAAPCDLHACGDAPCVAAHSTTRGLYDAYNGPLYQMMRASDQTTTDIPLCSPGGVANAAAQDSFCEGTSCVITVIYDQSSRNNHLTPAPPGGAASGAEVNGYDSPANATMAPVTLGGNKAYGVYITRGSGYRNDDTSGIATGDEPEGMYAVFDGRHYNRRCCFDYGNAETNDDDTGNGHMEAIYFGAGDGSGYGTGLGKGPWITAIWKTALFSGFQQTHDPGDPSIT
;
A
#
# COMPACT_ATOMS: atom_id res chain seq x y z
N MET A 1 -24.82 -49.71 13.92
CA MET A 1 -23.74 -48.75 14.24
C MET A 1 -23.55 -47.87 13.02
N ALA A 2 -23.95 -46.60 13.06
CA ALA A 2 -23.73 -45.66 11.97
C ALA A 2 -22.42 -44.91 12.25
N PHE A 3 -21.40 -45.15 11.43
CA PHE A 3 -20.17 -44.36 11.44
C PHE A 3 -20.44 -43.03 10.74
N GLY A 4 -20.59 -41.96 11.53
CA GLY A 4 -20.63 -40.59 11.01
C GLY A 4 -19.23 -40.18 10.57
N LEU A 5 -19.07 -39.93 9.27
CA LEU A 5 -17.84 -39.39 8.70
C LEU A 5 -17.78 -37.90 9.06
N PHE A 6 -17.00 -37.54 10.08
CA PHE A 6 -16.68 -36.14 10.37
C PHE A 6 -15.67 -35.67 9.32
N ALA A 7 -16.13 -34.98 8.29
CA ALA A 7 -15.26 -34.20 7.43
C ALA A 7 -14.65 -33.07 8.26
N ARG A 8 -13.33 -33.11 8.46
CA ARG A 8 -12.58 -31.93 8.91
C ARG A 8 -12.42 -31.04 7.68
N GLU A 9 -13.25 -30.03 7.56
CA GLU A 9 -12.98 -28.93 6.63
C GLU A 9 -11.70 -28.23 7.10
N SER A 10 -10.62 -28.44 6.36
CA SER A 10 -9.43 -27.63 6.43
C SER A 10 -9.75 -26.31 5.75
N LEU A 11 -9.90 -25.22 6.50
CA LEU A 11 -9.77 -23.89 5.91
C LEU A 11 -8.33 -23.78 5.41
N VAL A 12 -8.13 -23.93 4.10
CA VAL A 12 -6.92 -23.43 3.45
C VAL A 12 -7.08 -21.91 3.49
N ALA A 13 -6.32 -21.26 4.36
CA ALA A 13 -6.21 -19.81 4.34
C ALA A 13 -5.42 -19.43 3.08
N ALA A 14 -6.15 -19.15 1.99
CA ALA A 14 -5.56 -18.68 0.74
C ALA A 14 -5.11 -17.21 0.89
N ALA A 15 -4.01 -16.87 0.23
CA ALA A 15 -3.52 -15.50 0.21
C ALA A 15 -4.52 -14.56 -0.51
N PRO A 16 -4.46 -13.24 -0.24
CA PRO A 16 -5.48 -12.30 -0.70
C PRO A 16 -5.76 -12.34 -2.20
N CYS A 17 -4.72 -12.39 -3.04
CA CYS A 17 -4.93 -12.35 -4.49
C CYS A 17 -5.44 -13.68 -5.07
N ASP A 18 -5.23 -14.80 -4.38
CA ASP A 18 -5.86 -16.07 -4.74
C ASP A 18 -7.37 -16.03 -4.44
N LEU A 19 -7.76 -15.44 -3.30
CA LEU A 19 -9.18 -15.23 -2.95
C LEU A 19 -9.88 -14.30 -3.96
N HIS A 20 -9.22 -13.22 -4.34
CA HIS A 20 -9.72 -12.29 -5.36
C HIS A 20 -9.87 -12.97 -6.72
N ALA A 21 -8.91 -13.81 -7.13
CA ALA A 21 -9.02 -14.59 -8.36
C ALA A 21 -10.16 -15.62 -8.30
N CYS A 22 -10.40 -16.28 -7.16
CA CYS A 22 -11.56 -17.16 -6.97
C CYS A 22 -12.91 -16.42 -7.03
N GLY A 23 -12.91 -15.12 -6.76
CA GLY A 23 -14.09 -14.25 -6.85
C GLY A 23 -14.27 -13.56 -8.20
N ASP A 24 -13.57 -14.00 -9.25
CA ASP A 24 -13.59 -13.41 -10.60
C ASP A 24 -13.15 -11.92 -10.65
N ALA A 25 -12.36 -11.48 -9.68
CA ALA A 25 -11.81 -10.12 -9.58
C ALA A 25 -10.30 -10.16 -9.30
N PRO A 26 -9.47 -10.72 -10.19
CA PRO A 26 -8.05 -10.96 -9.93
C PRO A 26 -7.25 -9.67 -9.72
N CYS A 27 -6.26 -9.73 -8.83
CA CYS A 27 -5.34 -8.61 -8.61
C CYS A 27 -4.57 -8.25 -9.90
N VAL A 28 -4.58 -6.97 -10.24
CA VAL A 28 -3.76 -6.37 -11.31
C VAL A 28 -2.56 -5.60 -10.76
N ALA A 29 -2.53 -5.37 -9.44
CA ALA A 29 -1.37 -4.91 -8.70
C ALA A 29 -1.44 -5.45 -7.26
N ALA A 30 -0.31 -5.89 -6.71
CA ALA A 30 -0.24 -6.53 -5.40
C ALA A 30 1.06 -6.13 -4.69
N HIS A 31 0.97 -5.18 -3.75
CA HIS A 31 2.12 -4.59 -3.07
C HIS A 31 2.18 -4.98 -1.59
N SER A 32 3.32 -5.47 -1.12
CA SER A 32 3.57 -5.70 0.30
C SER A 32 5.05 -5.83 0.59
N THR A 33 5.53 -5.17 1.63
CA THR A 33 6.88 -5.39 2.19
C THR A 33 6.91 -6.43 3.31
N THR A 34 5.75 -6.98 3.69
CA THR A 34 5.64 -7.85 4.86
C THR A 34 5.41 -9.32 4.52
N ARG A 35 4.71 -9.64 3.43
CA ARG A 35 4.39 -11.03 3.06
C ARG A 35 4.05 -11.22 1.59
N GLY A 36 4.01 -12.47 1.16
CA GLY A 36 3.39 -12.88 -0.09
C GLY A 36 1.88 -12.62 -0.07
N LEU A 37 1.35 -12.16 -1.19
CA LEU A 37 -0.07 -11.91 -1.45
C LEU A 37 -0.70 -12.97 -2.37
N TYR A 38 0.11 -13.89 -2.88
CA TYR A 38 -0.28 -15.16 -3.49
C TYR A 38 0.44 -16.31 -2.76
N ASP A 39 -0.24 -17.44 -2.58
CA ASP A 39 0.30 -18.63 -1.91
C ASP A 39 1.57 -19.15 -2.61
N ALA A 40 1.61 -19.05 -3.94
CA ALA A 40 2.72 -19.51 -4.77
C ALA A 40 3.80 -18.44 -5.02
N TYR A 41 3.61 -17.20 -4.55
CA TYR A 41 4.57 -16.12 -4.83
C TYR A 41 5.91 -16.41 -4.16
N ASN A 42 6.99 -16.38 -4.93
CA ASN A 42 8.34 -16.67 -4.46
C ASN A 42 9.37 -15.64 -4.95
N GLY A 43 8.88 -14.50 -5.45
CA GLY A 43 9.72 -13.38 -5.88
C GLY A 43 10.16 -12.48 -4.71
N PRO A 44 10.99 -11.47 -4.99
CA PRO A 44 11.36 -10.45 -4.02
C PRO A 44 10.18 -9.52 -3.71
N LEU A 45 10.02 -9.13 -2.45
CA LEU A 45 8.93 -8.23 -2.04
C LEU A 45 9.24 -6.75 -2.28
N TYR A 46 10.49 -6.35 -2.06
CA TYR A 46 10.95 -4.97 -2.21
C TYR A 46 12.45 -4.93 -2.39
N GLN A 47 12.93 -3.82 -2.95
CA GLN A 47 14.34 -3.48 -3.02
C GLN A 47 14.68 -2.43 -1.96
N MET A 48 15.85 -2.59 -1.36
CA MET A 48 16.42 -1.59 -0.47
C MET A 48 17.73 -1.05 -1.02
N MET A 49 18.09 0.15 -0.58
CA MET A 49 19.41 0.74 -0.77
C MET A 49 20.00 1.14 0.57
N ARG A 50 21.26 0.78 0.82
CA ARG A 50 21.96 1.17 2.06
C ARG A 50 22.80 2.43 1.86
N ALA A 51 22.79 3.31 2.85
CA ALA A 51 23.42 4.63 2.75
C ALA A 51 24.95 4.56 2.68
N SER A 52 25.57 3.54 3.29
CA SER A 52 27.03 3.41 3.41
C SER A 52 27.77 3.39 2.07
N ASP A 53 27.18 2.78 1.05
CA ASP A 53 27.83 2.58 -0.26
C ASP A 53 26.85 2.58 -1.45
N GLN A 54 25.57 2.91 -1.21
CA GLN A 54 24.53 2.98 -2.24
C GLN A 54 24.29 1.66 -2.97
N THR A 55 24.77 0.53 -2.42
CA THR A 55 24.42 -0.78 -2.97
C THR A 55 22.97 -1.11 -2.66
N THR A 56 22.35 -1.90 -3.54
CA THR A 56 20.98 -2.37 -3.39
C THR A 56 20.90 -3.86 -3.13
N THR A 57 19.82 -4.29 -2.50
CA THR A 57 19.47 -5.71 -2.37
C THR A 57 17.96 -5.88 -2.37
N ASP A 58 17.50 -7.00 -2.90
CA ASP A 58 16.10 -7.37 -2.87
C ASP A 58 15.83 -8.25 -1.65
N ILE A 59 14.71 -8.00 -0.96
CA ILE A 59 14.32 -8.81 0.20
C ILE A 59 13.38 -9.94 -0.24
N PRO A 60 13.82 -11.20 -0.10
CA PRO A 60 13.01 -12.35 -0.45
C PRO A 60 12.02 -12.69 0.67
N LEU A 61 11.19 -13.68 0.39
CA LEU A 61 10.38 -14.37 1.38
C LEU A 61 11.18 -15.46 2.11
N CYS A 62 10.76 -15.82 3.33
CA CYS A 62 11.27 -17.00 4.03
C CYS A 62 10.83 -18.32 3.36
N SER A 63 9.68 -18.31 2.69
CA SER A 63 9.10 -19.41 1.91
C SER A 63 8.08 -18.85 0.92
N PRO A 64 7.70 -19.57 -0.15
CA PRO A 64 6.62 -19.14 -1.04
C PRO A 64 5.35 -18.75 -0.26
N GLY A 65 4.75 -17.61 -0.61
CA GLY A 65 3.57 -17.03 0.06
C GLY A 65 3.78 -16.58 1.51
N GLY A 66 5.00 -16.72 2.04
CA GLY A 66 5.31 -16.55 3.46
C GLY A 66 5.50 -15.09 3.90
N VAL A 67 6.22 -14.91 5.00
CA VAL A 67 6.62 -13.59 5.53
C VAL A 67 7.96 -13.17 4.93
N ALA A 68 8.19 -11.86 4.80
CA ALA A 68 9.47 -11.28 4.39
C ALA A 68 10.64 -11.79 5.24
N ASN A 69 11.79 -12.00 4.61
CA ASN A 69 13.02 -12.35 5.32
C ASN A 69 13.66 -11.10 5.97
N ALA A 70 13.11 -10.67 7.11
CA ALA A 70 13.60 -9.51 7.85
C ALA A 70 15.06 -9.68 8.33
N ALA A 71 15.55 -10.91 8.52
CA ALA A 71 16.94 -11.14 8.89
C ALA A 71 17.91 -10.75 7.76
N ALA A 72 17.54 -10.99 6.49
CA ALA A 72 18.32 -10.52 5.34
C ALA A 72 18.40 -8.99 5.31
N GLN A 73 17.28 -8.31 5.60
CA GLN A 73 17.28 -6.86 5.73
C GLN A 73 18.18 -6.38 6.88
N ASP A 74 18.04 -6.97 8.07
CA ASP A 74 18.79 -6.58 9.26
C ASP A 74 20.31 -6.71 9.02
N SER A 75 20.76 -7.81 8.39
CA SER A 75 22.16 -8.01 8.02
C SER A 75 22.65 -7.02 6.96
N PHE A 76 21.83 -6.70 5.95
CA PHE A 76 22.22 -5.76 4.90
C PHE A 76 22.38 -4.33 5.42
N CYS A 77 21.54 -3.94 6.37
CA CYS A 77 21.50 -2.61 6.96
C CYS A 77 22.39 -2.46 8.21
N GLU A 78 23.17 -3.49 8.58
CA GLU A 78 24.02 -3.45 9.76
C GLU A 78 25.02 -2.29 9.69
N GLY A 79 25.05 -1.46 10.74
CA GLY A 79 25.97 -0.32 10.84
C GLY A 79 25.66 0.86 9.89
N THR A 80 24.51 0.86 9.22
CA THR A 80 24.11 1.95 8.31
C THR A 80 22.58 2.16 8.32
N SER A 81 22.08 3.12 7.55
CA SER A 81 20.65 3.30 7.30
C SER A 81 20.27 2.71 5.94
N CYS A 82 19.02 2.25 5.83
CA CYS A 82 18.46 1.75 4.59
C CYS A 82 17.16 2.45 4.26
N VAL A 83 16.92 2.58 2.96
CA VAL A 83 15.66 3.06 2.40
C VAL A 83 15.07 2.03 1.44
N ILE A 84 13.74 2.02 1.29
CA ILE A 84 13.03 1.15 0.35
C ILE A 84 12.93 1.87 -1.00
N THR A 85 13.61 1.37 -2.02
CA THR A 85 13.69 2.02 -3.35
C THR A 85 12.68 1.47 -4.36
N VAL A 86 12.20 0.24 -4.15
CA VAL A 86 11.14 -0.36 -4.98
C VAL A 86 10.24 -1.19 -4.08
N ILE A 87 8.93 -1.06 -4.24
CA ILE A 87 7.96 -2.03 -3.71
C ILE A 87 7.47 -2.84 -4.90
N TYR A 88 7.81 -4.12 -4.93
CA TYR A 88 7.50 -4.96 -6.09
C TYR A 88 6.00 -5.30 -6.11
N ASP A 89 5.48 -5.27 -7.32
CA ASP A 89 4.18 -5.84 -7.65
C ASP A 89 4.35 -7.36 -7.78
N GLN A 90 3.60 -8.09 -6.95
CA GLN A 90 3.62 -9.55 -6.93
C GLN A 90 2.74 -10.16 -8.03
N SER A 91 1.90 -9.35 -8.68
CA SER A 91 1.10 -9.78 -9.82
C SER A 91 1.97 -9.98 -11.07
N SER A 92 1.40 -10.57 -12.13
CA SER A 92 2.08 -10.72 -13.42
C SER A 92 2.19 -9.42 -14.23
N ARG A 93 1.67 -8.30 -13.71
CA ARG A 93 1.62 -7.02 -14.43
C ARG A 93 2.86 -6.16 -14.26
N ASN A 94 3.68 -6.41 -13.24
CA ASN A 94 4.90 -5.66 -12.94
C ASN A 94 4.65 -4.16 -12.68
N ASN A 95 3.52 -3.82 -12.05
CA ASN A 95 3.16 -2.45 -11.66
C ASN A 95 3.94 -1.99 -10.42
N HIS A 96 5.27 -2.15 -10.42
CA HIS A 96 6.13 -1.86 -9.28
C HIS A 96 6.06 -0.39 -8.88
N LEU A 97 6.13 -0.11 -7.58
CA LEU A 97 6.11 1.25 -7.06
C LEU A 97 7.53 1.73 -6.76
N THR A 98 7.87 2.91 -7.28
CA THR A 98 9.15 3.62 -7.04
C THR A 98 8.89 5.00 -6.44
N PRO A 99 9.90 5.68 -5.86
CA PRO A 99 9.73 7.04 -5.36
C PRO A 99 9.00 7.94 -6.36
N ALA A 100 7.98 8.65 -5.88
CA ALA A 100 7.09 9.41 -6.76
C ALA A 100 7.84 10.58 -7.42
N PRO A 101 7.58 10.87 -8.71
CA PRO A 101 8.07 12.06 -9.38
C PRO A 101 7.39 13.33 -8.83
N PRO A 102 7.94 14.54 -9.11
CA PRO A 102 7.23 15.78 -8.82
C PRO A 102 5.95 15.90 -9.66
N GLY A 103 4.92 16.53 -9.10
CA GLY A 103 3.65 16.79 -9.79
C GLY A 103 3.16 18.23 -9.63
N GLY A 104 1.97 18.52 -10.14
CA GLY A 104 1.39 19.86 -10.09
C GLY A 104 1.10 20.38 -8.68
N ALA A 105 0.87 19.48 -7.71
CA ALA A 105 0.52 19.83 -6.34
C ALA A 105 1.73 19.99 -5.40
N ALA A 106 2.83 19.26 -5.65
CA ALA A 106 3.99 19.23 -4.77
C ALA A 106 5.24 18.75 -5.51
N SER A 107 6.39 19.12 -4.96
CA SER A 107 7.69 18.57 -5.31
C SER A 107 8.37 18.06 -4.04
N GLY A 108 8.96 16.87 -4.13
CA GLY A 108 9.66 16.21 -3.03
C GLY A 108 11.06 16.78 -2.79
N ALA A 109 11.72 16.23 -1.77
CA ALA A 109 13.01 16.72 -1.29
C ALA A 109 14.22 16.07 -1.99
N GLU A 110 14.01 15.01 -2.77
CA GLU A 110 15.07 14.30 -3.47
C GLU A 110 15.49 15.00 -4.77
N VAL A 111 16.53 14.46 -5.39
CA VAL A 111 17.06 14.94 -6.67
C VAL A 111 15.94 15.01 -7.71
N ASN A 112 15.91 16.10 -8.49
CA ASN A 112 14.88 16.40 -9.48
C ASN A 112 13.46 16.54 -8.92
N GLY A 113 13.32 16.75 -7.60
CA GLY A 113 12.02 16.98 -6.97
C GLY A 113 11.22 15.71 -6.71
N TYR A 114 11.86 14.54 -6.74
CA TYR A 114 11.26 13.28 -6.36
C TYR A 114 10.95 13.26 -4.85
N ASP A 115 9.95 12.47 -4.48
CA ASP A 115 9.65 12.18 -3.09
C ASP A 115 10.73 11.29 -2.44
N SER A 116 10.90 11.42 -1.13
CA SER A 116 11.90 10.68 -0.37
C SER A 116 11.47 9.22 -0.15
N PRO A 117 12.32 8.22 -0.47
CA PRO A 117 12.01 6.83 -0.17
C PRO A 117 11.89 6.62 1.35
N ALA A 118 11.00 5.72 1.76
CA ALA A 118 10.77 5.42 3.16
C ALA A 118 11.97 4.72 3.81
N ASN A 119 12.22 5.02 5.09
CA ASN A 119 13.21 4.30 5.89
C ASN A 119 12.76 2.85 6.11
N ALA A 120 13.64 1.90 5.83
CA ALA A 120 13.30 0.47 5.85
C ALA A 120 13.03 -0.10 7.27
N THR A 121 13.42 0.62 8.34
CA THR A 121 13.39 0.10 9.73
C THR A 121 12.32 0.73 10.61
N MET A 122 11.59 1.72 10.10
CA MET A 122 10.71 2.57 10.93
C MET A 122 9.31 2.01 11.20
N ALA A 123 8.90 0.93 10.52
CA ALA A 123 7.62 0.25 10.78
C ALA A 123 7.81 -1.25 11.09
N PRO A 124 8.52 -1.62 12.18
CA PRO A 124 8.69 -3.02 12.55
C PRO A 124 7.35 -3.62 12.99
N VAL A 125 7.03 -4.81 12.48
CA VAL A 125 5.82 -5.55 12.83
C VAL A 125 6.14 -7.03 13.02
N THR A 126 5.16 -7.80 13.49
CA THR A 126 5.26 -9.25 13.62
C THR A 126 4.05 -9.92 12.99
N LEU A 127 4.27 -10.80 12.02
CA LEU A 127 3.23 -11.58 11.33
C LEU A 127 3.42 -13.06 11.68
N GLY A 128 2.46 -13.65 12.40
CA GLY A 128 2.52 -15.06 12.79
C GLY A 128 3.78 -15.42 13.60
N GLY A 129 4.30 -14.48 14.41
CA GLY A 129 5.54 -14.63 15.17
C GLY A 129 6.82 -14.29 14.42
N ASN A 130 6.76 -14.02 13.11
CA ASN A 130 7.91 -13.64 12.29
C ASN A 130 8.03 -12.12 12.18
N LYS A 131 9.24 -11.58 12.37
CA LYS A 131 9.53 -10.16 12.18
C LYS A 131 9.38 -9.78 10.70
N ALA A 132 8.80 -8.61 10.44
CA ALA A 132 8.75 -7.98 9.13
C ALA A 132 8.77 -6.46 9.28
N TYR A 133 8.88 -5.74 8.17
CA TYR A 133 8.87 -4.28 8.14
C TYR A 133 7.80 -3.78 7.17
N GLY A 134 6.91 -2.91 7.67
CA GLY A 134 6.00 -2.12 6.83
C GLY A 134 6.72 -0.93 6.21
N VAL A 135 5.94 -0.08 5.52
CA VAL A 135 6.43 1.16 4.91
C VAL A 135 5.98 2.34 5.77
N TYR A 136 6.93 2.97 6.47
CA TYR A 136 6.63 4.16 7.28
C TYR A 136 6.74 5.42 6.40
N ILE A 137 5.60 5.95 5.97
CA ILE A 137 5.54 7.14 5.12
C ILE A 137 5.61 8.41 5.97
N THR A 138 6.72 9.13 5.88
CA THR A 138 6.84 10.48 6.43
C THR A 138 6.33 11.52 5.44
N ARG A 139 6.16 12.77 5.90
CA ARG A 139 5.84 13.88 4.99
C ARG A 139 6.92 14.02 3.91
N GLY A 140 6.49 14.06 2.66
CA GLY A 140 7.39 14.16 1.50
C GLY A 140 7.93 12.79 1.04
N SER A 141 7.44 11.70 1.61
CA SER A 141 7.62 10.35 1.09
C SER A 141 6.38 9.91 0.33
N GLY A 142 6.60 9.26 -0.81
CA GLY A 142 5.55 8.83 -1.71
C GLY A 142 6.11 7.84 -2.73
N TYR A 143 5.24 6.94 -3.19
CA TYR A 143 5.59 5.99 -4.25
C TYR A 143 4.53 6.03 -5.33
N ARG A 144 4.94 5.82 -6.58
CA ARG A 144 4.07 5.91 -7.75
C ARG A 144 4.53 4.98 -8.87
N ASN A 145 3.59 4.69 -9.75
CA ASN A 145 3.84 4.16 -11.08
C ASN A 145 2.80 4.74 -12.04
N ASP A 146 3.26 5.52 -13.03
CA ASP A 146 2.40 6.15 -14.04
C ASP A 146 2.27 5.35 -15.34
N ASP A 147 3.11 4.32 -15.51
CA ASP A 147 3.10 3.42 -16.67
C ASP A 147 2.69 2.02 -16.22
N THR A 148 1.39 1.84 -16.04
CA THR A 148 0.80 0.63 -15.48
C THR A 148 0.14 -0.26 -16.54
N SER A 149 -0.01 -1.55 -16.22
CA SER A 149 -0.70 -2.53 -17.04
C SER A 149 -1.87 -3.16 -16.29
N GLY A 150 -3.06 -3.09 -16.88
CA GLY A 150 -4.26 -3.77 -16.38
C GLY A 150 -4.96 -3.07 -15.21
N ILE A 151 -4.46 -1.92 -14.75
CA ILE A 151 -5.22 -1.02 -13.87
C ILE A 151 -6.45 -0.51 -14.62
N ALA A 152 -7.59 -0.41 -13.93
CA ALA A 152 -8.84 0.04 -14.51
C ALA A 152 -8.73 1.48 -15.03
N THR A 153 -9.40 1.76 -16.14
CA THR A 153 -9.45 3.10 -16.74
C THR A 153 -10.86 3.53 -17.08
N GLY A 154 -11.11 4.85 -17.11
CA GLY A 154 -12.44 5.38 -17.40
C GLY A 154 -13.46 4.99 -16.33
N ASP A 155 -14.45 4.19 -16.71
CA ASP A 155 -15.54 3.70 -15.84
C ASP A 155 -15.47 2.17 -15.66
N GLU A 156 -14.30 1.58 -15.91
CA GLU A 156 -14.07 0.16 -15.64
C GLU A 156 -14.12 -0.09 -14.13
N PRO A 157 -14.77 -1.19 -13.68
CA PRO A 157 -14.89 -1.49 -12.26
C PRO A 157 -13.54 -1.89 -11.66
N GLU A 158 -13.25 -1.40 -10.46
CA GLU A 158 -12.11 -1.84 -9.66
C GLU A 158 -12.44 -2.07 -8.19
N GLY A 159 -11.50 -2.68 -7.48
CA GLY A 159 -11.58 -2.90 -6.05
C GLY A 159 -10.18 -2.92 -5.46
N MET A 160 -10.04 -2.35 -4.27
CA MET A 160 -8.74 -2.20 -3.62
C MET A 160 -8.88 -2.35 -2.10
N TYR A 161 -7.78 -2.74 -1.46
CA TYR A 161 -7.67 -2.77 -0.01
C TYR A 161 -6.23 -2.43 0.40
N ALA A 162 -6.07 -1.93 1.61
CA ALA A 162 -4.78 -1.66 2.22
C ALA A 162 -4.84 -1.92 3.73
N VAL A 163 -3.70 -2.20 4.34
CA VAL A 163 -3.56 -2.37 5.79
C VAL A 163 -2.70 -1.23 6.32
N PHE A 164 -3.29 -0.35 7.12
CA PHE A 164 -2.64 0.84 7.67
C PHE A 164 -2.40 0.72 9.17
N ASP A 165 -1.42 1.48 9.69
CA ASP A 165 -1.35 1.76 11.12
C ASP A 165 -2.38 2.84 11.48
N GLY A 166 -3.40 2.44 12.22
CA GLY A 166 -4.49 3.31 12.64
C GLY A 166 -4.09 4.54 13.45
N ARG A 167 -2.84 4.61 13.92
CA ARG A 167 -2.29 5.69 14.76
C ARG A 167 -1.28 6.57 14.04
N HIS A 168 -0.90 6.22 12.81
CA HIS A 168 0.04 7.00 12.02
C HIS A 168 -0.69 7.72 10.89
N TYR A 169 -1.15 8.93 11.20
CA TYR A 169 -1.89 9.78 10.26
C TYR A 169 -1.69 11.26 10.61
N ASN A 170 -2.13 12.14 9.71
CA ASN A 170 -2.18 13.57 9.97
C ASN A 170 -3.44 14.19 9.32
N ARG A 171 -3.47 15.52 9.22
CA ARG A 171 -4.59 16.30 8.67
C ARG A 171 -4.23 17.01 7.36
N ARG A 172 -3.27 16.47 6.61
CA ARG A 172 -2.78 17.05 5.34
C ARG A 172 -3.10 16.10 4.20
N CYS A 173 -3.43 16.68 3.07
CA CYS A 173 -3.54 15.94 1.83
C CYS A 173 -2.15 15.46 1.35
N CYS A 174 -2.02 14.23 0.87
CA CYS A 174 -2.95 13.12 1.04
C CYS A 174 -2.17 11.82 1.31
N PHE A 175 -2.80 10.86 1.98
CA PHE A 175 -2.20 9.56 2.30
C PHE A 175 -3.03 8.47 1.64
N ASP A 176 -2.66 8.20 0.39
CA ASP A 176 -3.51 7.52 -0.57
C ASP A 176 -2.90 6.21 -1.04
N TYR A 177 -3.75 5.25 -1.38
CA TYR A 177 -3.39 4.06 -2.11
C TYR A 177 -4.50 3.71 -3.10
N GLY A 178 -4.21 3.75 -4.39
CA GLY A 178 -5.16 3.40 -5.44
C GLY A 178 -4.82 4.00 -6.80
N ASN A 179 -5.85 4.18 -7.60
CA ASN A 179 -5.81 4.67 -8.97
C ASN A 179 -5.69 6.20 -9.02
N ALA A 180 -4.85 6.70 -9.93
CA ALA A 180 -4.55 8.11 -10.07
C ALA A 180 -4.20 8.50 -11.51
N GLU A 181 -4.06 9.80 -11.76
CA GLU A 181 -3.64 10.29 -13.07
C GLU A 181 -2.26 9.77 -13.50
N THR A 182 -1.99 9.63 -14.79
CA THR A 182 -0.68 9.14 -15.29
C THR A 182 0.32 10.26 -15.60
N ASN A 183 0.02 11.50 -15.19
CA ASN A 183 0.83 12.68 -15.52
C ASN A 183 1.16 13.56 -14.31
N ASP A 184 0.95 13.04 -13.10
CA ASP A 184 1.23 13.73 -11.83
C ASP A 184 0.49 15.06 -11.61
N ASP A 185 -0.48 15.38 -12.46
CA ASP A 185 -1.23 16.63 -12.42
C ASP A 185 -2.69 16.42 -12.02
N ASP A 186 -3.33 17.50 -11.58
CA ASP A 186 -4.77 17.52 -11.43
C ASP A 186 -5.45 17.70 -12.79
N THR A 187 -6.12 16.63 -13.24
CA THR A 187 -6.84 16.62 -14.53
C THR A 187 -8.36 16.68 -14.37
N GLY A 188 -8.85 16.89 -13.13
CA GLY A 188 -10.26 17.12 -12.82
C GLY A 188 -10.96 15.95 -12.14
N ASN A 189 -12.25 16.15 -11.86
CA ASN A 189 -13.07 15.21 -11.09
C ASN A 189 -13.25 13.87 -11.81
N GLY A 190 -13.18 12.77 -11.06
CA GLY A 190 -13.34 11.41 -11.60
C GLY A 190 -12.08 10.81 -12.22
N HIS A 191 -10.92 11.48 -12.06
CA HIS A 191 -9.63 11.00 -12.58
C HIS A 191 -8.72 10.39 -11.50
N MET A 192 -9.27 10.14 -10.30
CA MET A 192 -8.65 9.29 -9.28
C MET A 192 -9.73 8.42 -8.63
N GLU A 193 -9.32 7.24 -8.19
CA GLU A 193 -10.07 6.40 -7.27
C GLU A 193 -9.08 5.76 -6.31
N ALA A 194 -8.95 6.33 -5.10
CA ALA A 194 -7.98 5.86 -4.13
C ALA A 194 -8.57 5.78 -2.72
N ILE A 195 -8.07 4.82 -1.94
CA ILE A 195 -8.29 4.80 -0.50
C ILE A 195 -7.48 5.95 0.11
N TYR A 196 -8.14 6.81 0.86
CA TYR A 196 -7.51 7.77 1.76
C TYR A 196 -7.62 7.30 3.20
N PHE A 197 -6.52 7.46 3.96
CA PHE A 197 -6.53 7.23 5.40
C PHE A 197 -5.95 8.42 6.17
N GLY A 198 -6.81 9.12 6.91
CA GLY A 198 -6.38 10.28 7.69
C GLY A 198 -7.50 11.03 8.40
N ALA A 199 -7.18 12.19 8.98
CA ALA A 199 -8.13 13.03 9.71
C ALA A 199 -8.61 14.24 8.89
N GLY A 200 -8.87 14.00 7.61
CA GLY A 200 -9.25 14.99 6.60
C GLY A 200 -8.07 15.81 6.07
N ASP A 201 -8.29 16.53 4.99
CA ASP A 201 -7.29 17.40 4.32
C ASP A 201 -7.07 18.77 5.03
N GLY A 202 -7.82 19.03 6.10
CA GLY A 202 -7.80 20.30 6.83
C GLY A 202 -8.75 21.37 6.28
N SER A 203 -9.40 21.14 5.14
CA SER A 203 -10.42 22.03 4.56
C SER A 203 -11.85 21.71 5.02
N GLY A 204 -12.03 20.51 5.61
CA GLY A 204 -13.32 20.04 6.15
C GLY A 204 -14.05 19.04 5.26
N TYR A 205 -13.47 18.67 4.12
CA TYR A 205 -13.93 17.54 3.29
C TYR A 205 -13.42 16.20 3.81
N GLY A 206 -14.13 15.11 3.46
CA GLY A 206 -13.71 13.76 3.82
C GLY A 206 -13.67 13.48 5.31
N THR A 207 -14.57 14.09 6.07
CA THR A 207 -14.63 13.86 7.52
C THR A 207 -15.80 12.95 7.86
N GLY A 208 -15.60 12.13 8.89
CA GLY A 208 -16.63 11.26 9.44
C GLY A 208 -16.95 11.59 10.89
N LEU A 209 -17.69 10.69 11.55
CA LEU A 209 -18.00 10.79 12.97
C LEU A 209 -16.72 10.72 13.82
N GLY A 210 -16.63 11.58 14.84
CA GLY A 210 -15.52 11.59 15.80
C GLY A 210 -14.37 12.52 15.41
N LYS A 211 -13.13 12.09 15.66
CA LYS A 211 -11.92 12.91 15.45
C LYS A 211 -10.96 12.31 14.40
N GLY A 212 -11.39 11.24 13.73
CA GLY A 212 -10.59 10.48 12.80
C GLY A 212 -9.58 9.55 13.50
N PRO A 213 -8.76 8.84 12.71
CA PRO A 213 -8.76 8.86 11.26
C PRO A 213 -9.99 8.15 10.67
N TRP A 214 -10.27 8.45 9.41
CA TRP A 214 -11.36 7.87 8.63
C TRP A 214 -10.80 7.16 7.40
N ILE A 215 -11.58 6.23 6.86
CA ILE A 215 -11.30 5.58 5.57
C ILE A 215 -12.26 6.20 4.57
N THR A 216 -11.74 7.03 3.66
CA THR A 216 -12.56 7.72 2.66
C THR A 216 -12.08 7.39 1.25
N ALA A 217 -12.92 7.57 0.24
CA ALA A 217 -12.49 7.51 -1.16
C ALA A 217 -12.09 8.91 -1.64
N ILE A 218 -11.00 9.03 -2.40
CA ILE A 218 -10.66 10.26 -3.14
C ILE A 218 -11.08 10.12 -4.58
N TRP A 219 -11.92 11.06 -5.04
CA TRP A 219 -12.23 11.27 -6.46
C TRP A 219 -11.64 12.59 -6.94
N LYS A 220 -10.31 12.64 -6.87
CA LYS A 220 -9.42 13.76 -7.13
C LYS A 220 -9.61 15.00 -6.26
N THR A 221 -10.60 15.83 -6.58
CA THR A 221 -10.75 17.15 -5.93
C THR A 221 -11.58 17.10 -4.65
N ALA A 222 -12.14 15.93 -4.32
CA ALA A 222 -12.95 15.73 -3.13
C ALA A 222 -12.64 14.39 -2.47
N LEU A 223 -12.54 14.44 -1.14
CA LEU A 223 -12.60 13.29 -0.26
C LEU A 223 -14.06 12.98 0.06
N PHE A 224 -14.47 11.73 -0.13
CA PHE A 224 -15.83 11.27 0.13
C PHE A 224 -15.82 10.26 1.28
N SER A 225 -16.36 10.66 2.43
CA SER A 225 -16.70 9.77 3.56
C SER A 225 -18.05 9.07 3.38
N GLY A 226 -18.74 9.35 2.27
CA GLY A 226 -19.99 8.73 1.85
C GLY A 226 -20.60 9.48 0.67
N PHE A 227 -21.93 9.53 0.55
CA PHE A 227 -22.58 10.22 -0.58
C PHE A 227 -22.32 11.74 -0.58
N GLN A 228 -22.10 12.33 0.61
CA GLN A 228 -21.76 13.73 0.74
C GLN A 228 -20.24 13.93 0.80
N GLN A 229 -19.75 14.99 0.15
CA GLN A 229 -18.33 15.33 0.10
C GLN A 229 -17.75 15.84 1.44
N THR A 230 -18.59 16.30 2.37
CA THR A 230 -18.15 17.06 3.54
C THR A 230 -18.02 16.20 4.80
N HIS A 231 -19.13 15.97 5.48
CA HIS A 231 -19.20 15.24 6.74
C HIS A 231 -20.25 14.14 6.64
N ASP A 232 -19.82 12.89 6.80
CA ASP A 232 -20.72 11.75 6.89
C ASP A 232 -20.67 11.12 8.29
N PRO A 233 -21.70 11.26 9.13
CA PRO A 233 -21.73 10.63 10.44
C PRO A 233 -21.81 9.10 10.37
N GLY A 234 -22.08 8.53 9.19
CA GLY A 234 -22.04 7.09 8.91
C GLY A 234 -20.63 6.51 8.80
N ASP A 235 -19.60 7.34 8.67
CA ASP A 235 -18.19 6.95 8.61
C ASP A 235 -17.52 7.12 9.99
N PRO A 236 -17.35 6.04 10.77
CA PRO A 236 -16.82 6.14 12.13
C PRO A 236 -15.29 6.34 12.15
N SER A 237 -14.79 7.01 13.19
CA SER A 237 -13.35 7.02 13.46
C SER A 237 -12.82 5.61 13.69
N ILE A 238 -11.67 5.29 13.08
CA ILE A 238 -10.93 4.04 13.32
C ILE A 238 -10.05 4.20 14.57
N THR A 239 -10.07 3.24 15.50
CA THR A 239 -9.35 3.32 16.79
C THR A 239 -8.50 2.10 17.10
#